data_AF-A0A7V7SAW4-F1
#
_entry.id   AF-A0A7V7SAW4-F1
#
_cell.length_a   1.000
_cell.length_b   1.000
_cell.length_c   1.000
_cell.angle_alpha   90.00
_cell.angle_beta   90.00
_cell.angle_gamma   90.00
#
_symmetry.space_group_name_H-M   'P 1'
#
loop_
_entity.id
_entity.type
_entity.pdbx_description
1 polymer ?
#
loop_
_entity_poly.entity_id
_entity_poly.type
_entity_poly.pdbx_seq_one_letter_code
_entity_poly.pdbx_strand_id
1 'polypeptide(L)'
;MDDLINKFKEHIRWDEGMDDSMLSFYLKQGQNYVLKATGAHTEYLVIMCAGIFYEYRISEKELSAALDAMTPFFVQEVFGDAETTE
;
A
#
# COMPACT_ATOMS: atom_id res chain seq x y z
N MET A 1 10.88 -6.40 -7.39
CA MET A 1 9.61 -6.98 -6.88
C MET A 1 9.89 -7.79 -5.63
N ASP A 2 10.91 -8.64 -5.66
CA ASP A 2 11.32 -9.48 -4.51
C ASP A 2 11.65 -8.65 -3.26
N ASP A 3 12.39 -7.54 -3.39
CA ASP A 3 12.67 -6.64 -2.26
C ASP A 3 11.40 -6.05 -1.63
N LEU A 4 10.40 -5.71 -2.46
CA LEU A 4 9.14 -5.15 -2.00
C LEU A 4 8.29 -6.21 -1.28
N ILE A 5 8.33 -7.47 -1.75
CA ILE A 5 7.69 -8.59 -1.06
C ILE A 5 8.32 -8.81 0.31
N ASN A 6 9.64 -8.74 0.43
CA ASN A 6 10.31 -8.92 1.72
C ASN A 6 9.94 -7.79 2.71
N LYS A 7 9.98 -6.53 2.27
CA LYS A 7 9.52 -5.39 3.09
C LYS A 7 8.05 -5.54 3.50
N PHE A 8 7.22 -6.06 2.60
CA PHE A 8 5.80 -6.29 2.89
C PHE A 8 5.59 -7.40 3.92
N LYS A 9 6.35 -8.51 3.80
CA LYS A 9 6.37 -9.60 4.79
C LYS A 9 6.76 -9.08 6.17
N GLU A 10 7.80 -8.24 6.26
CA GLU A 10 8.19 -7.59 7.52
C GLU A 10 7.08 -6.69 8.08
N HIS A 11 6.45 -5.88 7.22
CA HIS A 11 5.37 -4.96 7.61
C HIS A 11 4.17 -5.67 8.24
N ILE A 12 3.73 -6.79 7.66
CA ILE A 12 2.59 -7.59 8.17
C ILE A 12 3.01 -8.64 9.20
N ARG A 13 4.29 -8.66 9.61
CA ARG A 13 4.88 -9.66 10.52
C ARG A 13 4.61 -11.09 10.06
N TRP A 14 4.92 -11.34 8.80
CA TRP A 14 4.74 -12.63 8.16
C TRP A 14 5.61 -13.72 8.78
N ASP A 15 5.00 -14.83 9.18
CA ASP A 15 5.72 -15.97 9.74
C ASP A 15 6.24 -16.94 8.66
N GLU A 16 7.40 -17.54 8.94
CA GLU A 16 8.02 -18.52 8.05
C GLU A 16 7.12 -19.77 7.88
N GLY A 17 6.84 -20.14 6.63
CA GLY A 17 5.98 -21.28 6.29
C GLY A 17 4.51 -20.94 6.01
N MET A 18 4.09 -19.67 6.15
CA MET A 18 2.79 -19.20 5.66
C MET A 18 2.77 -19.11 4.12
N ASP A 19 1.59 -19.32 3.51
CA ASP A 19 1.38 -19.23 2.06
C ASP A 19 1.48 -17.78 1.53
N ASP A 20 2.55 -17.48 0.79
CA ASP A 20 2.83 -16.13 0.29
C ASP A 20 2.32 -15.86 -1.13
N SER A 21 1.59 -16.80 -1.73
CA SER A 21 1.12 -16.73 -3.12
C SER A 21 0.32 -15.47 -3.45
N MET A 22 -0.44 -14.95 -2.47
CA MET A 22 -1.28 -13.76 -2.62
C MET A 22 -0.58 -12.45 -2.30
N LEU A 23 0.63 -12.45 -1.73
CA LEU A 23 1.32 -11.21 -1.34
C LEU A 23 1.60 -10.31 -2.56
N SER A 24 2.00 -10.93 -3.68
CA SER A 24 2.23 -10.23 -4.94
C SER A 24 0.97 -9.56 -5.49
N PHE A 25 -0.20 -10.19 -5.30
CA PHE A 25 -1.48 -9.63 -5.70
C PHE A 25 -1.82 -8.37 -4.90
N TYR A 26 -1.70 -8.41 -3.57
CA TYR A 26 -1.97 -7.24 -2.72
C TYR A 26 -1.02 -6.08 -3.00
N LEU A 27 0.28 -6.38 -3.20
CA LEU A 27 1.25 -5.36 -3.60
C LEU A 27 0.90 -4.70 -4.93
N LYS A 28 0.49 -5.48 -5.92
CA LYS A 28 0.05 -4.94 -7.22
C LYS A 28 -1.20 -4.07 -7.08
N GLN A 29 -2.14 -4.44 -6.22
CA GLN A 29 -3.30 -3.58 -5.94
C GLN A 29 -2.89 -2.30 -5.23
N GLY A 30 -2.00 -2.38 -4.23
CA GLY A 30 -1.41 -1.21 -3.57
C GLY A 30 -0.75 -0.25 -4.56
N GLN A 31 0.10 -0.78 -5.46
CA GLN A 31 0.75 0.00 -6.52
C GLN A 31 -0.26 0.72 -7.41
N ASN A 32 -1.29 0.01 -7.88
CA ASN A 32 -2.33 0.60 -8.72
C ASN A 32 -3.14 1.67 -7.99
N TYR A 33 -3.44 1.44 -6.72
CA TYR A 33 -4.23 2.37 -5.92
C TYR A 33 -3.45 3.66 -5.67
N VAL A 34 -2.20 3.56 -5.21
CA VAL A 34 -1.32 4.71 -4.98
C VAL A 34 -1.08 5.48 -6.27
N LEU A 35 -0.75 4.80 -7.36
CA LEU A 35 -0.56 5.46 -8.66
C LEU A 35 -1.78 6.28 -9.09
N LYS A 36 -2.98 5.74 -8.90
CA LYS A 36 -4.22 6.46 -9.24
C LYS A 36 -4.51 7.63 -8.28
N ALA A 37 -4.13 7.49 -7.01
CA ALA A 37 -4.37 8.50 -5.99
C ALA A 37 -3.37 9.67 -6.07
N THR A 38 -2.11 9.39 -6.43
CA THR A 38 -1.01 10.37 -6.33
C THR A 38 -0.32 10.67 -7.66
N GLY A 39 -0.45 9.81 -8.68
CA GLY A 39 0.34 9.88 -9.91
C GLY A 39 1.75 9.29 -9.80
N ALA A 40 2.15 8.82 -8.60
CA ALA A 40 3.48 8.28 -8.31
C ALA A 40 3.41 6.88 -7.68
N HIS A 41 4.56 6.20 -7.60
CA HIS A 41 4.70 4.87 -6.98
C HIS A 41 5.50 4.96 -5.67
N THR A 42 5.00 5.72 -4.71
CA THR A 42 5.64 5.89 -3.39
C THR A 42 5.62 4.58 -2.61
N GLU A 43 6.80 3.98 -2.41
CA GLU A 43 6.94 2.62 -1.87
C GLU A 43 6.23 2.44 -0.51
N TYR A 44 6.39 3.42 0.39
CA TYR A 44 5.74 3.41 1.70
C TYR A 44 4.22 3.33 1.60
N LEU A 45 3.60 4.16 0.76
CA LEU A 45 2.14 4.17 0.56
C LEU A 45 1.66 2.86 -0.07
N VAL A 46 2.46 2.28 -0.96
CA VAL A 46 2.17 0.97 -1.57
C VAL A 46 2.12 -0.13 -0.52
N ILE A 47 3.12 -0.19 0.37
CA ILE A 47 3.17 -1.17 1.47
C ILE A 47 1.97 -0.98 2.41
N MET A 48 1.64 0.25 2.79
CA MET A 48 0.49 0.56 3.64
C MET A 48 -0.83 0.11 3.01
N CYS A 49 -1.07 0.45 1.74
CA CYS A 49 -2.29 0.04 1.04
C CYS A 49 -2.36 -1.49 0.86
N ALA A 50 -1.25 -2.14 0.54
CA ALA A 50 -1.18 -3.60 0.44
C ALA A 50 -1.49 -4.27 1.78
N GLY A 51 -1.02 -3.71 2.90
CA GLY A 51 -1.33 -4.18 4.26
C GLY A 51 -2.81 -4.06 4.57
N ILE A 52 -3.43 -2.93 4.22
CA ILE A 52 -4.88 -2.72 4.36
C ILE A 52 -5.67 -3.75 3.55
N PHE A 53 -5.30 -4.00 2.29
CA PHE A 53 -5.97 -5.01 1.45
C PHE A 53 -5.75 -6.44 1.95
N TYR A 54 -4.58 -6.72 2.52
CA TYR A 54 -4.30 -8.00 3.15
C TYR A 54 -5.13 -8.20 4.41
N GLU A 55 -5.29 -7.20 5.27
CA GLU A 55 -6.03 -7.33 6.53
C GLU A 55 -7.54 -7.41 6.29
N TYR A 56 -8.10 -6.47 5.52
CA TYR A 56 -9.54 -6.29 5.36
C TYR A 56 -10.09 -6.93 4.09
N ARG A 57 -9.84 -8.24 3.90
CA ARG A 57 -10.24 -8.99 2.69
C ARG A 57 -11.76 -9.17 2.51
N ILE A 58 -12.53 -9.00 3.59
CA ILE A 58 -14.00 -9.25 3.61
C ILE A 58 -14.77 -8.03 4.14
N SER A 59 -14.20 -7.30 5.11
CA SER A 59 -14.89 -6.23 5.82
C SER A 59 -14.83 -4.91 5.05
N GLU A 60 -15.88 -4.64 4.25
CA GLU A 60 -15.97 -3.43 3.43
C GLU A 60 -15.91 -2.14 4.25
N LYS A 61 -16.55 -2.13 5.43
CA LYS A 61 -16.58 -0.94 6.29
C LYS A 61 -15.20 -0.61 6.86
N GLU A 62 -14.47 -1.61 7.33
CA GLU A 62 -13.13 -1.41 7.90
C GLU A 62 -12.12 -1.08 6.79
N LEU A 63 -12.25 -1.74 5.63
CA LEU A 63 -11.47 -1.41 4.43
C LEU A 63 -11.65 0.07 4.04
N SER A 64 -12.90 0.53 3.91
CA SER A 64 -13.19 1.92 3.56
C SER A 64 -12.60 2.87 4.59
N ALA A 65 -12.82 2.63 5.88
CA ALA A 65 -12.31 3.49 6.94
C ALA A 65 -10.76 3.57 6.95
N ALA A 66 -10.09 2.44 6.71
CA ALA A 66 -8.63 2.39 6.64
C ALA A 66 -8.08 3.13 5.43
N LEU A 67 -8.71 2.99 4.25
CA LEU A 67 -8.32 3.74 3.05
C LEU A 67 -8.59 5.24 3.21
N ASP A 68 -9.72 5.63 3.80
CA ASP A 68 -10.05 7.03 4.06
C ASP A 68 -9.02 7.68 5.00
N ALA A 69 -8.54 6.94 6.00
CA ALA A 69 -7.47 7.39 6.90
C ALA A 69 -6.14 7.62 6.18
N MET A 70 -5.91 7.03 5.01
CA MET A 70 -4.72 7.27 4.19
C MET A 70 -4.78 8.59 3.40
N THR A 71 -5.95 9.23 3.30
CA THR A 71 -6.15 10.46 2.50
C THR A 71 -5.13 11.57 2.78
N PRO A 72 -4.81 11.93 4.04
CA PRO A 72 -3.84 13.00 4.30
C PRO A 72 -2.45 12.69 3.72
N PHE A 73 -2.04 11.42 3.70
CA PHE A 73 -0.75 11.01 3.15
C PHE A 73 -0.72 11.09 1.63
N PHE A 74 -1.82 10.72 0.95
CA PHE A 74 -1.93 10.91 -0.50
C PHE A 74 -1.89 12.39 -0.89
N VAL A 75 -2.60 13.23 -0.13
CA VAL A 75 -2.58 14.68 -0.33
C VAL A 75 -1.16 15.22 -0.17
N GLN A 76 -0.47 14.85 0.91
CA GLN A 76 0.91 15.26 1.13
C GLN A 76 1.85 14.82 0.01
N GLU A 77 1.69 13.60 -0.49
CA GLU A 77 2.51 13.08 -1.60
C GLU A 77 2.34 13.92 -2.87
N VAL A 78 1.09 14.21 -3.25
CA VAL A 78 0.78 15.00 -4.47
C VAL A 78 1.35 16.42 -4.39
N PHE A 79 1.26 17.06 -3.22
CA PHE A 79 1.78 18.41 -3.04
C PHE A 79 3.28 18.46 -2.80
N GLY A 80 3.85 17.45 -2.14
CA GLY A 80 5.30 17.33 -1.95
C GLY A 80 6.05 17.18 -3.27
N ASP A 81 5.49 16.43 -4.22
CA ASP A 81 6.07 16.30 -5.56
C ASP A 81 5.96 17.61 -6.37
N ALA A 82 4.86 18.36 -6.20
CA ALA A 82 4.65 19.65 -6.87
C ALA A 82 5.64 20.75 -6.45
N GLU A 83 6.17 20.70 -5.21
CA GLU A 83 7.17 21.65 -4.72
C GLU A 83 8.61 21.34 -5.20
N THR A 84 8.84 20.20 -5.86
CA THR A 84 10.18 19.79 -6.35
C THR A 84 10.43 20.14 -7.82
N THR A 85 9.68 21.10 -8.36
CA THR A 85 9.94 21.66 -9.70
C THR A 85 11.07 22.70 -9.62
N GLU A 86 12.32 22.22 -9.71
CA GLU A 86 13.47 23.04 -10.16
C GLU A 86 13.48 23.22 -11.68
#